data_AF-A0A5C7KYF8-F1
#
_entry.id   AF-A0A5C7KYF8-F1
#
_cell.length_a   1.000
_cell.length_b   1.000
_cell.length_c   1.000
_cell.angle_alpha   90.00
_cell.angle_beta   90.00
_cell.angle_gamma   90.00
#
_symmetry.space_group_name_H-M   'P 1'
#
loop_
_entity.id
_entity.type
_entity.pdbx_description
1 polymer ?
#
loop_
_entity_poly.entity_id
_entity_poly.type
_entity_poly.pdbx_seq_one_letter_code
_entity_poly.pdbx_strand_id
1 'polypeptide(L)'
;DSTIFFFFNTALYHERIQKRVLLTKNLVEQKGYETQIFLATSESKLEQVFEVIQLGEFVAAYLPMLYGIDPSSIPNVDWFKDEMAK
;
A
#
# COMPACT_ATOMS: atom_id res chain seq x y z
N ASP A 1 6.84 -18.89 -3.62
CA ASP A 1 6.43 -17.63 -2.97
C ASP A 1 6.79 -16.44 -3.84
N SER A 2 5.78 -15.79 -4.41
CA SER A 2 5.93 -14.57 -5.22
C SER A 2 5.67 -13.35 -4.35
N THR A 3 6.72 -12.85 -3.68
CA THR A 3 6.66 -11.59 -2.94
C THR A 3 6.93 -10.43 -3.89
N ILE A 4 6.02 -9.45 -3.90
CA ILE A 4 6.14 -8.21 -4.67
C ILE A 4 6.28 -7.02 -3.71
N PHE A 5 7.20 -6.10 -4.01
CA PHE A 5 7.40 -4.88 -3.23
C PHE A 5 6.83 -3.67 -3.96
N PHE A 6 5.94 -2.93 -3.30
CA PHE A 6 5.43 -1.66 -3.80
C PHE A 6 6.16 -0.50 -3.15
N PHE A 7 6.75 0.36 -3.99
CA PHE A 7 7.37 1.61 -3.58
C PHE A 7 6.44 2.77 -3.92
N PHE A 8 6.27 3.71 -3.00
CA PHE A 8 5.53 4.95 -3.23
C PHE A 8 6.52 6.11 -3.30
N ASN A 9 6.43 6.93 -4.34
CA ASN A 9 7.31 8.07 -4.55
C ASN A 9 6.57 9.27 -5.12
N THR A 10 7.18 10.45 -5.01
CA THR A 10 6.61 11.71 -5.50
C THR A 10 7.70 12.71 -5.85
N ALA A 11 7.43 13.58 -6.82
CA ALA A 11 8.24 14.75 -7.14
C ALA A 11 8.28 15.79 -6.00
N LEU A 12 7.32 15.77 -5.07
CA LEU A 12 7.23 16.71 -3.93
C LEU A 12 8.17 16.34 -2.76
N TYR A 13 8.79 15.16 -2.81
CA TYR A 13 9.81 14.78 -1.84
C TYR A 13 11.10 15.55 -2.08
N HIS A 14 11.84 15.80 -1.00
CA HIS A 14 13.22 16.27 -1.11
C HIS A 14 14.04 15.28 -1.94
N GLU A 15 14.94 15.76 -2.81
CA GLU A 15 15.72 14.93 -3.76
C GLU A 15 16.43 13.74 -3.08
N ARG A 16 16.98 13.96 -1.88
CA ARG A 16 17.57 12.90 -1.04
C ARG A 16 16.62 11.72 -0.81
N ILE A 17 15.34 11.98 -0.58
CA ILE A 17 14.33 10.93 -0.34
C ILE A 17 14.02 10.20 -1.66
N GLN A 18 13.81 10.94 -2.75
CA GLN A 18 13.59 10.34 -4.07
C GLN A 18 14.74 9.39 -4.45
N LYS A 19 15.99 9.81 -4.23
CA LYS A 19 17.19 8.98 -4.44
C LYS A 19 17.18 7.73 -3.55
N ARG A 20 16.78 7.85 -2.28
CA ARG A 20 16.70 6.69 -1.36
C ARG A 20 15.64 5.68 -1.79
N VAL A 21 14.50 6.12 -2.29
CA VAL A 21 13.44 5.23 -2.78
C VAL A 21 13.97 4.40 -3.96
N LEU A 22 14.58 5.06 -4.96
CA LEU A 22 15.14 4.37 -6.11
C LEU A 22 16.30 3.42 -5.76
N LEU A 23 17.20 3.83 -4.87
CA LEU A 23 18.29 2.97 -4.42
C LEU A 23 17.78 1.74 -3.64
N THR A 24 16.76 1.92 -2.80
CA THR A 24 16.15 0.80 -2.06
C THR A 24 15.44 -0.15 -3.02
N LYS A 25 14.69 0.36 -4.00
CA LYS A 25 14.06 -0.45 -5.05
C LYS A 25 15.09 -1.31 -5.78
N ASN A 26 16.16 -0.68 -6.26
CA ASN A 26 17.23 -1.39 -6.97
C ASN A 26 17.89 -2.47 -6.10
N LEU A 27 18.10 -2.20 -4.80
CA LEU A 27 18.64 -3.19 -3.87
C LEU A 27 17.70 -4.40 -3.71
N VAL A 28 16.39 -4.16 -3.63
CA VAL A 28 15.38 -5.23 -3.53
C VAL A 28 15.33 -6.06 -4.81
N GLU A 29 15.39 -5.43 -5.99
CA GLU A 29 15.46 -6.11 -7.29
C GLU A 29 16.73 -6.97 -7.42
N GLN A 30 17.88 -6.46 -6.96
CA GLN A 30 19.13 -7.24 -6.94
C GLN A 30 19.06 -8.48 -6.04
N LYS A 31 18.14 -8.50 -5.08
CA LYS A 31 17.87 -9.68 -4.23
C LYS A 31 16.88 -10.67 -4.87
N GLY A 32 16.42 -10.40 -6.09
CA GLY A 32 15.54 -11.28 -6.87
C GLY A 32 14.06 -11.09 -6.60
N TYR A 33 13.65 -10.01 -5.93
CA TYR A 33 12.24 -9.70 -5.70
C TYR A 33 11.67 -8.85 -6.82
N GLU A 34 10.40 -9.10 -7.18
CA GLU A 34 9.65 -8.21 -8.06
C GLU A 34 9.36 -6.90 -7.33
N THR A 35 9.48 -5.77 -8.05
CA THR A 35 9.17 -4.46 -7.49
C THR A 35 8.30 -3.64 -8.44
N GLN A 36 7.44 -2.82 -7.87
CA GLN A 36 6.62 -1.84 -8.57
C GLN A 36 6.79 -0.48 -7.91
N ILE A 37 6.64 0.58 -8.69
CA ILE A 37 6.67 1.95 -8.19
C ILE A 37 5.38 2.67 -8.55
N PHE A 38 4.71 3.19 -7.54
CA PHE A 38 3.62 4.14 -7.68
C PHE A 38 4.17 5.56 -7.53
N LEU A 39 3.97 6.39 -8.55
CA LEU A 39 4.33 7.79 -8.52
C LEU A 39 3.06 8.60 -8.29
N ALA A 40 2.94 9.24 -7.12
CA ALA A 40 1.83 10.14 -6.85
C ALA A 40 2.00 11.42 -7.69
N THR A 41 0.93 11.82 -8.36
CA THR A 41 0.96 12.88 -9.40
C THR A 41 0.08 14.08 -9.09
N SER A 42 -0.75 14.02 -8.04
CA SER A 42 -1.58 15.15 -7.63
C SER A 42 -0.76 16.41 -7.27
N GLU A 43 -1.40 17.58 -7.27
CA GLU A 43 -0.69 18.86 -7.24
C GLU A 43 -0.10 19.16 -5.85
N SER A 44 -0.86 18.88 -4.79
CA SER A 44 -0.46 19.17 -3.43
C SER A 44 -0.03 17.94 -2.65
N LYS A 45 0.75 18.14 -1.59
CA LYS A 45 1.17 17.05 -0.68
C LYS A 45 -0.02 16.33 -0.08
N LEU A 46 -1.08 17.07 0.26
CA LEU A 46 -2.28 16.50 0.86
C LEU A 46 -3.06 15.65 -0.14
N GLU A 47 -3.24 16.16 -1.37
CA GLU A 47 -3.91 15.39 -2.43
C GLU A 47 -3.15 14.10 -2.73
N GLN A 48 -1.81 14.13 -2.80
CA GLN A 48 -1.03 12.92 -3.04
C GLN A 48 -1.13 11.88 -1.92
N VAL A 49 -1.32 12.32 -0.67
CA VAL A 49 -1.63 11.40 0.44
C VAL A 49 -2.97 10.72 0.19
N PHE A 50 -4.01 11.49 -0.19
CA PHE A 50 -5.32 10.91 -0.50
C PHE A 50 -5.32 10.06 -1.77
N GLU A 51 -4.50 10.39 -2.78
CA GLU A 51 -4.31 9.58 -3.98
C GLU A 51 -3.82 8.16 -3.62
N VAL A 52 -2.80 8.08 -2.74
CA VAL A 52 -2.27 6.80 -2.27
C VAL A 52 -3.24 6.06 -1.36
N ILE A 53 -3.93 6.75 -0.45
CA ILE A 53 -4.97 6.16 0.40
C ILE A 53 -6.09 5.58 -0.46
N GLN A 54 -6.60 6.35 -1.42
CA GLN A 54 -7.69 5.94 -2.30
C GLN A 54 -7.32 4.69 -3.10
N LEU A 55 -6.08 4.60 -3.60
CA LEU A 55 -5.57 3.41 -4.26
C LEU A 55 -5.56 2.21 -3.29
N GLY A 56 -5.05 2.40 -2.08
CA GLY A 56 -5.00 1.35 -1.05
C GLY A 56 -6.39 0.83 -0.67
N GLU A 57 -7.34 1.74 -0.43
CA GLU A 57 -8.74 1.42 -0.12
C GLU A 57 -9.43 0.71 -1.29
N PHE A 58 -9.19 1.16 -2.52
CA PHE A 58 -9.73 0.49 -3.71
C PHE A 58 -9.23 -0.96 -3.81
N VAL A 59 -7.92 -1.18 -3.63
CA VAL A 59 -7.35 -2.53 -3.63
C VAL A 59 -7.91 -3.37 -2.48
N ALA A 60 -7.98 -2.81 -1.27
CA ALA A 60 -8.48 -3.49 -0.08
C ALA A 60 -9.95 -3.91 -0.21
N ALA A 61 -10.79 -3.11 -0.87
CA ALA A 61 -12.19 -3.43 -1.13
C ALA A 61 -12.36 -4.38 -2.32
N TYR A 62 -11.66 -4.14 -3.42
CA TYR A 62 -11.88 -4.86 -4.68
C TYR A 62 -11.24 -6.25 -4.70
N LEU A 63 -10.09 -6.43 -4.05
CA LEU A 63 -9.38 -7.71 -4.06
C LEU A 63 -10.22 -8.84 -3.42
N PRO A 64 -10.81 -8.68 -2.22
CA PRO A 64 -11.71 -9.69 -1.66
C PRO A 64 -12.92 -9.98 -2.56
N MET A 65 -13.53 -8.94 -3.15
CA MET A 65 -14.65 -9.11 -4.09
C MET A 65 -14.25 -9.99 -5.28
N LEU A 66 -13.04 -9.79 -5.82
CA LEU A 66 -12.51 -10.58 -6.93
C LEU A 66 -12.27 -12.05 -6.54
N TYR A 67 -11.99 -12.32 -5.27
CA TYR A 67 -11.89 -13.67 -4.71
C TYR A 67 -13.23 -14.24 -4.19
N GLY A 68 -14.35 -13.51 -4.34
CA GLY A 68 -15.66 -13.92 -3.82
C GLY A 68 -15.76 -13.91 -2.29
N ILE A 69 -14.90 -13.14 -1.62
CA ILE A 69 -14.88 -12.94 -0.17
C ILE A 69 -15.63 -11.63 0.14
N ASP A 70 -16.45 -11.64 1.19
CA ASP A 70 -17.10 -10.43 1.70
C ASP A 70 -16.04 -9.43 2.24
N PRO A 71 -15.85 -8.26 1.58
CA PRO A 71 -14.85 -7.28 1.99
C PRO A 71 -15.21 -6.56 3.30
N SER A 72 -16.44 -6.68 3.79
CA SER A 72 -16.90 -6.04 5.03
C SER A 72 -16.76 -6.91 6.28
N SER A 73 -16.41 -8.19 6.10
CA SER A 73 -16.31 -9.15 7.20
C SER A 73 -15.11 -8.88 8.11
N ILE A 74 -15.34 -8.78 9.42
CA ILE A 74 -14.31 -8.49 10.45
C ILE A 74 -14.33 -9.49 11.63
N PRO A 75 -14.29 -10.81 11.38
CA PRO A 75 -14.60 -11.84 12.39
C PRO A 75 -13.68 -11.81 13.62
N ASN A 76 -12.39 -11.51 13.41
CA ASN A 76 -11.43 -11.41 14.52
C ASN A 76 -11.72 -10.18 15.41
N VAL A 77 -12.21 -9.08 14.82
CA VAL A 77 -12.57 -7.87 15.55
C VAL A 77 -13.85 -8.09 16.35
N ASP A 78 -14.84 -8.76 15.77
CA ASP A 78 -16.08 -9.10 16.46
C ASP A 78 -15.81 -10.03 17.65
N TRP A 79 -15.03 -11.10 17.44
CA TRP A 79 -14.59 -11.97 18.53
C TRP A 79 -13.85 -11.20 19.63
N PHE A 80 -12.93 -10.30 19.26
CA PHE A 80 -12.19 -9.52 20.24
C PHE A 80 -13.08 -8.58 21.06
N LYS A 81 -14.08 -7.94 20.43
CA LYS A 81 -15.08 -7.11 21.13
C LYS A 81 -15.90 -7.95 22.10
N ASP A 82 -16.31 -9.15 21.69
CA ASP A 82 -17.09 -10.08 22.52
C ASP A 82 -16.30 -10.54 23.74
N GLU A 83 -15.01 -10.86 23.60
CA GLU A 83 -14.15 -11.26 24.73
C GLU A 83 -13.91 -10.11 25.72
N MET A 84 -13.77 -8.86 25.25
CA MET A 84 -13.59 -7.71 26.14
C MET A 84 -14.86 -7.32 26.92
N ALA A 85 -16.04 -7.74 26.45
CA ALA A 85 -17.31 -7.44 27.09
C ALA A 85 -17.69 -8.41 28.22
N LYS A 86 -16.95 -9.51 28.39
CA LYS A 86 -17.11 -10.48 29.48
C LYS A 86 -16.44 -9.99 30.77
#